data_AF-A0A8H5YYF4-F1
#
_entry.id   AF-A0A8H5YYF4-F1
#
_cell.length_a   1.000
_cell.length_b   1.000
_cell.length_c   1.000
_cell.angle_alpha   90.00
_cell.angle_beta   90.00
_cell.angle_gamma   90.00
#
_symmetry.space_group_name_H-M   'P 1'
#
loop_
_entity.id
_entity.type
_entity.pdbx_description
1 polymer ?
#
loop_
_entity_poly.entity_id
_entity_poly.type
_entity_poly.pdbx_seq_one_letter_code
_entity_poly.pdbx_strand_id
1 'polypeptide(L)'
;MTSQSAPIEISEEALNAYDDNSFINEDNSLQEHEGDSTRRPAFLPAEDRGFDFQPFQVPRREIVVKQLPENQLFLFQHFIPISVVNSWVKYTNDWVNSLLQSGVIDSQEHEITEKSRLRAWKPTTAAEIYIWLGILIYIGVHGEISVEDHWKTSQLEDQRPEHSIIKFMTYDRFQLLHRHLRLFEHTKFTDDDDFPIVFQCIERWSQHIQFATTELCDPGSHLAVDEGMIRYTGRNKQVTYAPNKPIDTGLKVWIAAQLGLFMRWIWHQPGAKYGPV
;
A
#
# COMPACT_ATOMS: atom_id res chain seq x y z
N MET A 1 16.34 -28.98 -19.65
CA MET A 1 15.03 -29.28 -19.05
C MET A 1 14.43 -27.96 -18.59
N THR A 2 13.53 -27.43 -19.41
CA THR A 2 12.82 -26.16 -19.21
C THR A 2 11.70 -26.37 -18.20
N SER A 3 11.89 -25.90 -16.97
CA SER A 3 10.81 -25.76 -15.99
C SER A 3 10.11 -24.44 -16.29
N GLN A 4 8.96 -24.52 -16.96
CA GLN A 4 8.01 -23.42 -17.03
C GLN A 4 7.29 -23.38 -15.68
N SER A 5 7.60 -22.37 -14.87
CA SER A 5 6.77 -22.01 -13.72
C SER A 5 5.45 -21.49 -14.26
N ALA A 6 4.36 -22.22 -14.01
CA ALA A 6 3.02 -21.81 -14.37
C ALA A 6 2.66 -20.46 -13.74
N PRO A 7 1.84 -19.61 -14.39
CA PRO A 7 1.30 -18.42 -13.75
C PRO A 7 0.43 -18.87 -12.57
N ILE A 8 0.71 -18.36 -11.37
CA ILE A 8 -0.23 -18.44 -10.27
C ILE A 8 -1.37 -17.46 -10.64
N GLU A 9 -2.44 -17.99 -11.22
CA GLU A 9 -3.72 -17.31 -11.23
C GLU A 9 -4.18 -17.22 -9.78
N ILE A 10 -4.08 -16.01 -9.22
CA ILE A 10 -4.75 -15.69 -7.96
C ILE A 10 -6.24 -15.74 -8.31
N SER A 11 -6.95 -16.80 -7.87
CA SER A 11 -8.38 -16.88 -8.10
C SER A 11 -9.04 -15.69 -7.41
N GLU A 12 -9.96 -15.02 -8.11
CA GLU A 12 -10.78 -13.96 -7.51
C GLU A 12 -11.57 -14.48 -6.28
N GLU A 13 -11.73 -15.79 -6.13
CA GLU A 13 -12.39 -16.42 -4.98
C GLU A 13 -11.55 -16.37 -3.69
N ALA A 14 -10.25 -16.08 -3.76
CA ALA A 14 -9.44 -15.81 -2.57
C ALA A 14 -9.60 -14.38 -2.04
N LEU A 15 -10.35 -13.51 -2.74
CA LEU A 15 -10.45 -12.07 -2.43
C LEU A 15 -11.27 -11.74 -1.17
N ASN A 16 -12.06 -12.66 -0.64
CA ASN A 16 -12.81 -12.48 0.61
C ASN A 16 -13.37 -13.84 1.06
N ALA A 17 -12.49 -14.80 1.37
CA ALA A 17 -12.92 -15.94 2.17
C ALA A 17 -13.18 -15.42 3.60
N TYR A 18 -14.36 -14.82 3.80
CA TYR A 18 -14.93 -14.63 5.13
C TYR A 18 -14.78 -15.98 5.85
N ASP A 19 -14.17 -15.96 7.03
CA ASP A 19 -14.09 -17.16 7.84
C ASP A 19 -15.52 -17.49 8.31
N ASP A 20 -16.17 -18.43 7.62
CA ASP A 20 -17.49 -18.96 7.97
C ASP A 20 -17.52 -19.59 9.38
N ASN A 21 -16.36 -19.77 10.04
CA ASN A 21 -16.26 -20.27 11.41
C ASN A 21 -16.13 -19.15 12.46
N SER A 22 -16.17 -17.86 12.07
CA SER A 22 -16.23 -16.78 13.05
C SER A 22 -17.51 -16.88 13.87
N PHE A 23 -17.39 -16.73 15.19
CA PHE A 23 -18.54 -16.73 16.12
C PHE A 23 -19.55 -15.62 15.76
N ILE A 24 -19.08 -14.55 15.11
CA ILE A 24 -19.88 -13.45 14.59
C ILE A 24 -19.54 -13.29 13.09
N ASN A 25 -20.54 -13.44 12.22
CA ASN A 25 -20.48 -13.24 10.78
C ASN A 25 -21.62 -12.32 10.32
N GLU A 26 -21.72 -12.01 9.02
CA GLU A 26 -22.76 -11.10 8.52
C GLU A 26 -24.18 -11.63 8.72
N ASP A 27 -24.37 -12.95 8.67
CA ASP A 27 -25.67 -13.61 8.83
C ASP A 27 -26.17 -13.59 10.27
N ASN A 28 -25.27 -13.54 11.25
CA ASN A 28 -25.59 -13.57 12.68
C ASN A 28 -25.18 -12.30 13.42
N SER A 29 -25.08 -11.16 12.71
CA SER A 29 -24.76 -9.86 13.29
C SER A 29 -25.67 -8.74 12.77
N LEU A 30 -25.90 -7.74 13.61
CA LEU A 30 -26.72 -6.57 13.32
C LEU A 30 -25.88 -5.31 13.51
N GLN A 31 -26.07 -4.33 12.62
CA GLN A 31 -25.57 -2.98 12.85
C GLN A 31 -26.31 -2.37 14.03
N GLU A 32 -25.60 -1.72 14.97
CA GLU A 32 -26.24 -1.06 16.11
C GLU A 32 -27.07 0.16 15.67
N HIS A 33 -26.62 0.84 14.60
CA HIS A 33 -27.26 1.99 14.00
C HIS A 33 -27.23 1.89 12.47
N GLU A 34 -28.16 2.58 11.79
CA GLU A 34 -28.30 2.52 10.34
C GLU A 34 -27.06 3.07 9.62
N GLY A 35 -26.19 2.14 9.22
CA GLY A 35 -24.92 2.33 8.55
C GLY A 35 -23.69 1.88 9.35
N ASP A 36 -23.82 1.43 10.61
CA ASP A 36 -22.67 1.06 11.47
C ASP A 36 -21.71 0.04 10.82
N SER A 37 -20.40 0.32 10.79
CA SER A 37 -19.40 -0.69 10.41
C SER A 37 -19.22 -1.70 11.55
N THR A 38 -19.52 -1.28 12.78
CA THR A 38 -19.47 -2.13 13.95
C THR A 38 -20.76 -2.94 13.99
N ARG A 39 -20.63 -4.25 13.77
CA ARG A 39 -21.74 -5.18 13.95
C ARG A 39 -21.65 -5.86 15.30
N ARG A 40 -22.76 -5.91 16.01
CA ARG A 40 -22.90 -6.73 17.21
C ARG A 40 -23.52 -8.08 16.82
N PRO A 41 -23.27 -9.15 17.59
CA PRO A 41 -24.01 -10.38 17.39
C PRO A 41 -25.53 -10.14 17.42
N ALA A 42 -26.25 -10.75 16.49
CA ALA A 42 -27.71 -10.79 16.38
C ALA A 42 -28.34 -11.80 17.36
N PHE A 43 -27.61 -12.20 18.38
CA PHE A 43 -28.14 -13.02 19.46
C PHE A 43 -28.87 -12.12 20.45
N LEU A 44 -29.94 -12.62 21.07
CA LEU A 44 -30.57 -11.92 22.18
C LEU A 44 -29.51 -11.69 23.27
N PRO A 45 -29.42 -10.47 23.83
CA PRO A 45 -28.57 -10.26 24.99
C PRO A 45 -29.01 -11.24 26.07
N ALA A 46 -28.04 -11.81 26.79
CA ALA A 46 -28.37 -12.66 27.92
C ALA A 46 -29.26 -11.87 28.89
N GLU A 47 -30.46 -12.39 29.16
CA GLU A 47 -31.44 -11.74 30.06
C GLU A 47 -31.01 -11.80 31.53
N ASP A 48 -30.02 -12.64 31.82
CA ASP A 48 -29.41 -12.78 33.14
C ASP A 48 -27.89 -12.64 33.03
N ARG A 49 -27.27 -12.13 34.08
CA ARG A 49 -25.81 -12.09 34.19
C ARG A 49 -25.36 -13.31 34.98
N GLY A 50 -24.44 -14.08 34.40
CA GLY A 50 -23.73 -15.08 35.18
C GLY A 50 -23.03 -14.40 36.38
N PHE A 51 -23.07 -15.04 37.54
CA PHE A 51 -22.27 -14.61 38.70
C PHE A 51 -20.78 -14.95 38.53
N ASP A 52 -20.47 -15.84 37.58
CA ASP A 52 -19.15 -16.34 37.30
C ASP A 52 -18.71 -15.92 35.89
N PHE A 53 -17.58 -15.23 35.80
CA PHE A 53 -16.91 -14.99 34.51
C PHE A 53 -16.02 -16.18 34.18
N GLN A 54 -16.36 -16.91 33.11
CA GLN A 54 -15.48 -17.92 32.53
C GLN A 54 -14.67 -17.26 31.40
N PRO A 55 -13.40 -16.89 31.64
CA PRO A 55 -12.58 -16.32 30.59
C PRO A 55 -12.43 -17.31 29.43
N PHE A 56 -12.62 -16.82 28.20
CA PHE A 56 -12.25 -17.56 27.01
C PHE A 56 -10.76 -17.87 27.06
N GLN A 57 -10.42 -19.15 27.23
CA GLN A 57 -9.05 -19.60 27.35
C GLN A 57 -8.43 -19.65 25.95
N VAL A 58 -7.63 -18.64 25.61
CA VAL A 58 -6.81 -18.63 24.39
C VAL A 58 -5.45 -19.22 24.75
N PRO A 59 -5.08 -20.42 24.25
CA PRO A 59 -3.74 -20.94 24.45
C PRO A 59 -2.72 -19.97 23.88
N ARG A 60 -1.64 -19.71 24.62
CA ARG A 60 -0.54 -18.88 24.13
C ARG A 60 0.15 -19.59 22.97
N ARG A 61 0.15 -18.94 21.80
CA ARG A 61 0.92 -19.33 20.62
C ARG A 61 1.92 -18.24 20.34
N GLU A 62 3.16 -18.64 20.12
CA GLU A 62 4.18 -17.75 19.57
C GLU A 62 3.92 -17.56 18.08
N ILE A 63 4.46 -16.46 17.54
CA ILE A 63 4.48 -16.22 16.11
C ILE A 63 5.28 -17.33 15.41
N VAL A 64 4.81 -17.80 14.25
CA VAL A 64 5.53 -18.82 13.46
C VAL A 64 5.95 -18.20 12.14
N VAL A 65 7.25 -17.95 11.97
CA VAL A 65 7.83 -17.53 10.70
C VAL A 65 8.10 -18.79 9.87
N LYS A 66 7.49 -18.85 8.68
CA LYS A 66 7.67 -19.95 7.72
C LYS A 66 9.04 -19.86 7.06
N GLN A 67 9.37 -20.83 6.22
CA GLN A 67 10.62 -20.83 5.47
C GLN A 67 10.70 -19.58 4.59
N LEU A 68 11.67 -18.72 4.89
CA LEU A 68 11.91 -17.50 4.12
C LEU A 68 12.63 -17.81 2.79
N PRO A 69 12.47 -16.95 1.77
CA PRO A 69 13.23 -17.06 0.53
C PRO A 69 14.75 -17.02 0.76
N GLU A 70 15.50 -17.63 -0.15
CA GLU A 70 16.95 -17.87 0.00
C GLU A 70 17.79 -16.60 0.18
N ASN A 71 17.33 -15.45 -0.33
CA ASN A 71 18.04 -14.20 -0.21
C ASN A 71 17.10 -13.00 -0.02
N GLN A 72 17.69 -11.88 0.39
CA GLN A 72 16.98 -10.63 0.69
C GLN A 72 16.23 -10.05 -0.52
N LEU A 73 16.78 -10.22 -1.74
CA LEU A 73 16.11 -9.76 -2.95
C LEU A 73 14.83 -10.57 -3.22
N PHE A 74 14.87 -11.89 -3.04
CA PHE A 74 13.69 -12.73 -3.18
C PHE A 74 12.66 -12.47 -2.08
N LEU A 75 13.10 -12.17 -0.86
CA LEU A 75 12.20 -11.70 0.19
C LEU A 75 11.52 -10.39 -0.19
N PHE A 76 12.27 -9.41 -0.72
CA PHE A 76 11.70 -8.16 -1.21
C PHE A 76 10.72 -8.37 -2.37
N GLN A 77 11.08 -9.24 -3.32
CA GLN A 77 10.24 -9.60 -4.46
C GLN A 77 9.00 -10.42 -4.06
N HIS A 78 8.99 -11.03 -2.87
CA HIS A 78 7.77 -11.64 -2.32
C HIS A 78 6.68 -10.58 -2.08
N PHE A 79 7.07 -9.41 -1.55
CA PHE A 79 6.16 -8.28 -1.31
C PHE A 79 5.92 -7.40 -2.55
N ILE A 80 6.87 -7.37 -3.48
CA ILE A 80 6.78 -6.61 -4.73
C ILE A 80 7.18 -7.54 -5.89
N PRO A 81 6.29 -8.45 -6.31
CA PRO A 81 6.61 -9.45 -7.31
C PRO A 81 6.69 -8.84 -8.71
N ILE A 82 7.50 -9.49 -9.56
CA ILE A 82 7.75 -9.04 -10.94
C ILE A 82 6.45 -8.92 -11.74
N SER A 83 5.46 -9.78 -11.47
CA SER A 83 4.12 -9.74 -12.09
C SER A 83 3.35 -8.45 -11.76
N VAL A 84 3.37 -8.01 -10.50
CA VAL A 84 2.77 -6.75 -10.05
C VAL A 84 3.52 -5.58 -10.69
N VAL A 85 4.86 -5.60 -10.68
CA VAL A 85 5.69 -4.57 -11.31
C VAL A 85 5.45 -4.48 -12.82
N ASN A 86 5.29 -5.60 -13.53
CA ASN A 86 4.93 -5.60 -14.94
C ASN A 86 3.58 -4.94 -15.20
N SER A 87 2.62 -5.10 -14.27
CA SER A 87 1.34 -4.38 -14.35
C SER A 87 1.55 -2.86 -14.21
N TRP A 88 2.36 -2.42 -13.24
CA TRP A 88 2.70 -1.01 -13.06
C TRP A 88 3.39 -0.42 -14.28
N VAL A 89 4.32 -1.16 -14.90
CA VAL A 89 4.98 -0.77 -16.15
C VAL A 89 3.96 -0.53 -17.25
N LYS A 90 3.02 -1.46 -17.44
CA LYS A 90 1.93 -1.32 -18.42
C LYS A 90 1.11 -0.06 -18.13
N TYR A 91 0.59 0.08 -16.92
CA TYR A 91 -0.27 1.19 -16.54
C TYR A 91 0.42 2.55 -16.67
N THR A 92 1.70 2.62 -16.30
CA THR A 92 2.51 3.84 -16.38
C THR A 92 2.76 4.24 -17.83
N ASN A 93 3.14 3.29 -18.68
CA ASN A 93 3.38 3.57 -20.10
C ASN A 93 2.08 3.95 -20.82
N ASP A 94 0.98 3.24 -20.56
CA ASP A 94 -0.34 3.53 -21.14
C ASP A 94 -0.81 4.95 -20.74
N TRP A 95 -0.64 5.32 -19.46
CA TRP A 95 -0.95 6.65 -18.95
C TRP A 95 -0.11 7.76 -19.60
N VAL A 96 1.20 7.58 -19.70
CA VAL A 96 2.05 8.62 -20.32
C VAL A 96 1.73 8.76 -21.81
N ASN A 97 1.42 7.66 -22.49
CA ASN A 97 0.97 7.72 -23.88
C ASN A 97 -0.34 8.50 -24.01
N SER A 98 -1.32 8.29 -23.12
CA SER A 98 -2.57 9.06 -23.15
C SER A 98 -2.33 10.55 -22.91
N LEU A 99 -1.48 10.92 -21.95
CA LEU A 99 -1.09 12.31 -21.68
C LEU A 99 -0.47 12.99 -22.91
N LEU A 100 0.49 12.32 -23.56
CA LEU A 100 1.16 12.84 -24.75
C LEU A 100 0.19 13.01 -25.93
N GLN A 101 -0.75 12.08 -26.12
CA GLN A 101 -1.78 12.17 -27.16
C GLN A 101 -2.76 13.32 -26.91
N SER A 102 -3.15 13.51 -25.64
CA SER A 102 -4.06 14.58 -25.23
C SER A 102 -3.38 15.95 -25.12
N GLY A 103 -2.05 16.02 -25.22
CA GLY A 103 -1.32 17.29 -25.13
C GLY A 103 -1.26 17.88 -23.71
N VAL A 104 -1.41 17.05 -22.68
CA VAL A 104 -1.43 17.47 -21.27
C VAL A 104 -0.36 16.75 -20.45
N ILE A 105 0.00 17.30 -19.28
CA ILE A 105 1.08 16.76 -18.44
C ILE A 105 0.60 16.00 -17.20
N ASP A 106 -0.67 16.12 -16.83
CA ASP A 106 -1.25 15.42 -15.67
C ASP A 106 -2.78 15.39 -15.74
N SER A 107 -3.40 14.82 -14.71
CA SER A 107 -4.85 14.65 -14.60
C SER A 107 -5.62 15.96 -14.38
N GLN A 108 -4.95 17.09 -14.18
CA GLN A 108 -5.59 18.41 -14.14
C GLN A 108 -5.56 19.11 -15.50
N GLU A 109 -5.19 18.37 -16.56
CA GLU A 109 -5.20 18.83 -17.94
C GLU A 109 -4.30 20.06 -18.20
N HIS A 110 -3.24 20.23 -17.40
CA HIS A 110 -2.24 21.25 -17.66
C HIS A 110 -1.55 20.99 -19.01
N GLU A 111 -1.44 22.02 -19.85
CA GLU A 111 -0.87 21.89 -21.20
C GLU A 111 0.62 21.48 -21.20
N ILE A 112 0.99 20.65 -22.18
CA ILE A 112 2.38 20.23 -22.37
C ILE A 112 3.19 21.25 -23.16
N THR A 113 4.08 21.95 -22.47
CA THR A 113 5.03 22.88 -23.08
C THR A 113 6.09 22.15 -23.93
N GLU A 114 6.71 22.86 -24.87
CA GLU A 114 7.79 22.32 -25.73
C GLU A 114 8.99 21.82 -24.91
N LYS A 115 9.28 22.46 -23.77
CA LYS A 115 10.40 22.13 -22.88
C LYS A 115 10.04 21.07 -21.84
N SER A 116 8.82 20.52 -21.89
CA SER A 116 8.39 19.51 -20.92
C SER A 116 9.26 18.26 -21.01
N ARG A 117 9.81 17.83 -19.86
CA ARG A 117 10.54 16.56 -19.74
C ARG A 117 9.72 15.36 -20.19
N LEU A 118 8.38 15.43 -20.09
CA LEU A 118 7.47 14.37 -20.51
C LEU A 118 7.59 14.06 -22.01
N ARG A 119 7.96 15.05 -22.84
CA ARG A 119 8.21 14.84 -24.28
C ARG A 119 9.42 13.95 -24.55
N ALA A 120 10.35 13.85 -23.61
CA ALA A 120 11.50 12.96 -23.68
C ALA A 120 11.22 11.58 -23.06
N TRP A 121 9.96 11.25 -22.78
CA TRP A 121 9.58 9.98 -22.19
C TRP A 121 10.05 8.80 -23.04
N LYS A 122 10.69 7.84 -22.37
CA LYS A 122 10.96 6.51 -22.89
C LYS A 122 10.13 5.51 -22.09
N PRO A 123 9.51 4.51 -22.73
CA PRO A 123 8.77 3.48 -22.00
C PRO A 123 9.62 2.88 -20.88
N THR A 124 9.05 2.78 -19.69
CA THR A 124 9.71 2.16 -18.54
C THR A 124 9.64 0.63 -18.63
N THR A 125 10.47 -0.05 -17.84
CA THR A 125 10.57 -1.52 -17.77
C THR A 125 10.59 -1.97 -16.32
N ALA A 126 10.32 -3.26 -16.07
CA ALA A 126 10.33 -3.77 -14.70
C ALA A 126 11.70 -3.60 -14.02
N ALA A 127 12.79 -3.81 -14.77
CA ALA A 127 14.15 -3.57 -14.27
C ALA A 127 14.35 -2.11 -13.84
N GLU A 128 13.86 -1.15 -14.63
CA GLU A 128 13.95 0.27 -14.29
C GLU A 128 13.10 0.63 -13.07
N ILE A 129 11.91 0.03 -12.90
CA ILE A 129 11.08 0.21 -11.71
C ILE A 129 11.77 -0.36 -10.46
N TYR A 130 12.41 -1.53 -10.53
CA TYR A 130 13.18 -2.05 -9.40
C TYR A 130 14.39 -1.18 -9.05
N ILE A 131 15.07 -0.60 -10.04
CA ILE A 131 16.12 0.40 -9.79
C ILE A 131 15.53 1.61 -9.07
N TRP A 132 14.38 2.12 -9.53
CA TRP A 132 13.71 3.25 -8.91
C TRP A 132 13.30 2.96 -7.45
N LEU A 133 12.74 1.77 -7.16
CA LEU A 133 12.44 1.32 -5.80
C LEU A 133 13.70 1.22 -4.93
N GLY A 134 14.79 0.67 -5.48
CA GLY A 134 16.09 0.61 -4.80
C GLY A 134 16.63 2.00 -4.45
N ILE A 135 16.44 2.98 -5.34
CA ILE A 135 16.80 4.39 -5.11
C ILE A 135 15.95 4.99 -3.98
N LEU A 136 14.64 4.71 -3.93
CA LEU A 136 13.79 5.18 -2.83
C LEU A 136 14.24 4.63 -1.47
N ILE A 137 14.57 3.33 -1.40
CA ILE A 137 15.10 2.71 -0.18
C ILE A 137 16.43 3.38 0.20
N TYR A 138 17.31 3.60 -0.77
CA TYR A 138 18.60 4.26 -0.53
C TYR A 138 18.43 5.67 0.04
N ILE A 139 17.57 6.50 -0.54
CA ILE A 139 17.27 7.86 -0.06
C ILE A 139 16.69 7.84 1.36
N GLY A 140 15.87 6.83 1.68
CA GLY A 140 15.33 6.66 3.03
C GLY A 140 16.39 6.33 4.09
N VAL A 141 17.49 5.67 3.69
CA VAL A 141 18.60 5.31 4.58
C VAL A 141 19.66 6.43 4.63
N HIS A 142 19.93 7.06 3.48
CA HIS A 142 20.92 8.12 3.33
C HIS A 142 20.22 9.47 3.18
N GLY A 143 19.88 10.10 4.31
CA GLY A 143 19.19 11.39 4.29
C GLY A 143 20.10 12.53 3.80
N GLU A 144 19.60 13.31 2.83
CA GLU A 144 20.18 14.58 2.38
C GLU A 144 19.20 15.73 2.60
N ILE A 145 19.68 16.98 2.47
CA ILE A 145 18.85 18.19 2.64
C ILE A 145 17.68 18.19 1.64
N SER A 146 17.94 17.82 0.40
CA SER A 146 16.93 17.64 -0.64
C SER A 146 17.17 16.36 -1.42
N VAL A 147 16.11 15.85 -2.06
CA VAL A 147 16.21 14.66 -2.92
C VAL A 147 17.24 14.86 -4.03
N GLU A 148 17.30 16.06 -4.62
CA GLU A 148 18.25 16.39 -5.69
C GLU A 148 19.72 16.31 -5.24
N ASP A 149 20.01 16.56 -3.95
CA ASP A 149 21.40 16.59 -3.47
C ASP A 149 22.11 15.24 -3.63
N HIS A 150 21.38 14.13 -3.67
CA HIS A 150 21.93 12.80 -3.96
C HIS A 150 22.55 12.67 -5.36
N TRP A 151 22.19 13.57 -6.28
CA TRP A 151 22.72 13.61 -7.65
C TRP A 151 23.74 14.73 -7.88
N LYS A 152 24.05 15.53 -6.86
CA LYS A 152 25.06 16.59 -6.96
C LYS A 152 26.45 16.00 -6.69
N THR A 153 27.44 16.52 -7.42
CA THR A 153 28.85 16.12 -7.27
C THR A 153 29.61 17.16 -6.48
N SER A 154 30.64 16.73 -5.75
CA SER A 154 31.54 17.62 -5.02
C SER A 154 32.23 18.61 -5.95
N GLN A 155 32.33 19.86 -5.49
CA GLN A 155 33.11 20.90 -6.13
C GLN A 155 34.24 21.35 -5.20
N LEU A 156 35.21 22.10 -5.72
CA LEU A 156 36.43 22.48 -4.98
C LEU A 156 36.11 23.17 -3.63
N GLU A 157 35.01 23.92 -3.58
CA GLU A 157 34.55 24.70 -2.42
C GLU A 157 33.31 24.09 -1.73
N ASP A 158 32.75 23.00 -2.26
CA ASP A 158 31.51 22.35 -1.76
C ASP A 158 31.69 20.83 -1.79
N GLN A 159 32.20 20.27 -0.69
CA GLN A 159 32.41 18.84 -0.53
C GLN A 159 31.09 18.16 -0.19
N ARG A 160 30.64 17.24 -1.04
CA ARG A 160 29.38 16.51 -0.91
C ARG A 160 29.62 15.00 -0.79
N PRO A 161 28.71 14.26 -0.15
CA PRO A 161 28.76 12.80 -0.18
C PRO A 161 28.64 12.28 -1.61
N GLU A 162 29.40 11.24 -1.95
CA GLU A 162 29.24 10.54 -3.22
C GLU A 162 28.17 9.45 -3.09
N HIS A 163 27.12 9.52 -3.91
CA HIS A 163 26.07 8.51 -3.91
C HIS A 163 26.18 7.61 -5.14
N SER A 164 26.32 6.31 -4.92
CA SER A 164 26.47 5.35 -6.03
C SER A 164 25.22 5.21 -6.90
N ILE A 165 24.07 5.71 -6.45
CA ILE A 165 22.79 5.64 -7.18
C ILE A 165 22.81 6.37 -8.52
N ILE A 166 23.67 7.39 -8.66
CA ILE A 166 23.77 8.24 -9.85
C ILE A 166 24.13 7.44 -11.11
N LYS A 167 24.79 6.28 -10.95
CA LYS A 167 25.18 5.40 -12.06
C LYS A 167 24.01 4.59 -12.63
N PHE A 168 22.90 4.47 -11.90
CA PHE A 168 21.77 3.63 -12.27
C PHE A 168 20.61 4.43 -12.87
N MET A 169 20.41 5.68 -12.44
CA MET A 169 19.33 6.52 -12.92
C MET A 169 19.67 8.00 -12.75
N THR A 170 19.39 8.83 -13.75
CA THR A 170 19.56 10.28 -13.66
C THR A 170 18.46 10.90 -12.80
N TYR A 171 18.73 12.07 -12.19
CA TYR A 171 17.72 12.80 -11.41
C TYR A 171 16.46 13.11 -12.24
N ASP A 172 16.62 13.56 -13.47
CA ASP A 172 15.50 13.85 -14.37
C ASP A 172 14.64 12.61 -14.66
N ARG A 173 15.25 11.43 -14.85
CA ARG A 173 14.51 10.18 -15.06
C ARG A 173 13.82 9.74 -13.77
N PHE A 174 14.48 9.85 -12.63
CA PHE A 174 13.89 9.57 -11.32
C PHE A 174 12.65 10.43 -11.08
N GLN A 175 12.74 11.75 -11.34
CA GLN A 175 11.60 12.68 -11.21
C GLN A 175 10.47 12.37 -12.18
N LEU A 176 10.77 12.01 -13.42
CA LEU A 176 9.76 11.58 -14.40
C LEU A 176 9.01 10.33 -13.92
N LEU A 177 9.71 9.31 -13.45
CA LEU A 177 9.08 8.11 -12.89
C LEU A 177 8.29 8.44 -11.62
N HIS A 178 8.87 9.23 -10.71
CA HIS A 178 8.21 9.63 -9.46
C HIS A 178 6.90 10.39 -9.70
N ARG A 179 6.80 11.17 -10.78
CA ARG A 179 5.56 11.90 -11.14
C ARG A 179 4.52 11.02 -11.84
N HIS A 180 4.93 10.06 -12.66
CA HIS A 180 4.02 9.37 -13.59
C HIS A 180 3.79 7.89 -13.30
N LEU A 181 4.54 7.28 -12.37
CA LEU A 181 4.34 5.90 -11.97
C LEU A 181 2.90 5.66 -11.52
N ARG A 182 2.26 4.64 -12.10
CA ARG A 182 0.91 4.22 -11.75
C ARG A 182 0.89 2.76 -11.31
N LEU A 183 0.19 2.52 -10.21
CA LEU A 183 -0.02 1.19 -9.64
C LEU A 183 -1.33 0.54 -10.11
N PHE A 184 -2.16 1.29 -10.84
CA PHE A 184 -3.50 0.93 -11.28
C PHE A 184 -3.76 1.36 -12.73
N GLU A 185 -4.74 0.70 -13.36
CA GLU A 185 -5.20 1.05 -14.70
C GLU A 185 -5.99 2.37 -14.66
N HIS A 186 -5.52 3.39 -15.36
CA HIS A 186 -6.05 4.76 -15.27
C HIS A 186 -7.47 4.95 -15.86
N THR A 187 -8.10 3.87 -16.31
CA THR A 187 -9.46 3.82 -16.87
C THR A 187 -10.42 2.96 -16.05
N LYS A 188 -9.93 2.24 -15.02
CA LYS A 188 -10.72 1.29 -14.23
C LYS A 188 -10.74 1.66 -12.75
N PHE A 189 -11.56 2.64 -12.44
CA PHE A 189 -12.01 2.98 -11.10
C PHE A 189 -13.40 3.60 -11.22
N THR A 190 -14.19 3.46 -10.16
CA THR A 190 -15.54 4.02 -10.09
C THR A 190 -15.60 5.05 -8.99
N ASP A 191 -16.42 6.08 -9.18
CA ASP A 191 -16.74 6.99 -8.09
C ASP A 191 -17.71 6.24 -7.16
N ASP A 192 -17.13 5.55 -6.18
CA ASP A 192 -17.81 4.72 -5.20
C ASP A 192 -17.69 5.42 -3.83
N ASP A 193 -18.84 5.68 -3.23
CA ASP A 193 -18.94 6.34 -1.92
C ASP A 193 -18.49 5.42 -0.78
N ASP A 194 -18.62 4.10 -0.93
CA ASP A 194 -18.26 3.11 0.09
C ASP A 194 -16.77 2.72 0.01
N PHE A 195 -16.18 2.75 -1.18
CA PHE A 195 -14.75 2.49 -1.37
C PHE A 195 -14.07 3.52 -2.28
N PRO A 196 -13.51 4.61 -1.72
CA PRO A 196 -12.96 5.73 -2.47
C PRO A 196 -11.88 5.37 -3.50
N ILE A 197 -11.86 6.12 -4.60
CA ILE A 197 -10.88 5.96 -5.70
C ILE A 197 -9.44 5.86 -5.20
N VAL A 198 -9.04 6.69 -4.23
CA VAL A 198 -7.66 6.68 -3.70
C VAL A 198 -7.25 5.32 -3.13
N PHE A 199 -8.18 4.58 -2.53
CA PHE A 199 -7.95 3.23 -2.00
C PHE A 199 -8.06 2.18 -3.11
N GLN A 200 -9.06 2.29 -4.01
CA GLN A 200 -9.15 1.45 -5.22
C GLN A 200 -7.84 1.44 -6.02
N CYS A 201 -7.21 2.60 -6.18
CA CYS A 201 -5.96 2.78 -6.92
C CYS A 201 -4.76 2.02 -6.35
N ILE A 202 -4.80 1.59 -5.10
CA ILE A 202 -3.70 0.88 -4.42
C ILE A 202 -4.11 -0.49 -3.92
N GLU A 203 -5.40 -0.85 -4.01
CA GLU A 203 -5.97 -1.99 -3.31
C GLU A 203 -5.31 -3.31 -3.70
N ARG A 204 -5.11 -3.53 -5.01
CA ARG A 204 -4.44 -4.73 -5.51
C ARG A 204 -3.06 -4.94 -4.87
N TRP A 205 -2.29 -3.86 -4.68
CA TRP A 205 -0.97 -3.96 -4.06
C TRP A 205 -1.07 -4.07 -2.54
N SER A 206 -1.98 -3.30 -1.92
CA SER A 206 -2.29 -3.38 -0.48
C SER A 206 -2.60 -4.82 -0.06
N GLN A 207 -3.55 -5.46 -0.75
CA GLN A 207 -3.91 -6.86 -0.52
C GLN A 207 -2.73 -7.80 -0.72
N HIS A 208 -1.96 -7.62 -1.80
CA HIS A 208 -0.77 -8.45 -2.05
C HIS A 208 0.22 -8.41 -0.88
N ILE A 209 0.53 -7.22 -0.34
CA ILE A 209 1.46 -7.11 0.80
C ILE A 209 0.89 -7.81 2.03
N GLN A 210 -0.40 -7.63 2.31
CA GLN A 210 -1.07 -8.29 3.44
C GLN A 210 -1.02 -9.82 3.32
N PHE A 211 -1.34 -10.36 2.15
CA PHE A 211 -1.26 -11.79 1.87
C PHE A 211 0.17 -12.29 1.99
N ALA A 212 1.14 -11.60 1.37
CA ALA A 212 2.55 -11.92 1.44
C ALA A 212 3.07 -12.02 2.88
N THR A 213 2.65 -11.11 3.78
CA THR A 213 2.97 -11.23 5.21
C THR A 213 2.40 -12.52 5.81
N THR A 214 1.11 -12.80 5.60
CA THR A 214 0.45 -13.98 6.19
C THR A 214 0.89 -15.31 5.58
N GLU A 215 1.41 -15.30 4.36
CA GLU A 215 2.07 -16.47 3.78
C GLU A 215 3.37 -16.79 4.52
N LEU A 216 4.18 -15.77 4.82
CA LEU A 216 5.47 -15.94 5.50
C LEU A 216 5.36 -16.08 7.01
N CYS A 217 4.22 -15.71 7.60
CA CYS A 217 4.08 -15.60 9.05
C CYS A 217 2.67 -15.96 9.53
N ASP A 218 2.57 -16.98 10.39
CA ASP A 218 1.34 -17.27 11.11
C ASP A 218 1.31 -16.46 12.42
N PRO A 219 0.26 -15.68 12.69
CA PRO A 219 0.18 -14.87 13.89
C PRO A 219 0.02 -15.73 15.14
N GLY A 220 0.64 -15.27 16.23
CA GLY A 220 0.49 -15.84 17.56
C GLY A 220 -0.78 -15.35 18.26
N SER A 221 -0.87 -15.56 19.57
CA SER A 221 -2.07 -15.22 20.35
C SER A 221 -2.15 -13.76 20.82
N HIS A 222 -1.11 -12.96 20.60
CA HIS A 222 -1.04 -11.57 21.06
C HIS A 222 -0.81 -10.63 19.87
N LEU A 223 -1.91 -10.12 19.29
CA LEU A 223 -1.89 -9.06 18.29
C LEU A 223 -2.22 -7.73 18.95
N ALA A 224 -1.64 -6.65 18.43
CA ALA A 224 -2.07 -5.29 18.70
C ALA A 224 -2.92 -4.80 17.51
N VAL A 225 -4.07 -4.21 17.80
CA VAL A 225 -4.88 -3.49 16.82
C VAL A 225 -4.91 -2.04 17.23
N ASP A 226 -4.45 -1.15 16.35
CA ASP A 226 -4.40 0.28 16.61
C ASP A 226 -4.43 1.07 15.29
N GLU A 227 -4.51 2.38 15.41
CA GLU A 227 -4.64 3.30 14.30
C GLU A 227 -3.26 3.85 13.90
N GLY A 228 -2.95 3.74 12.61
CA GLY A 228 -1.81 4.37 11.97
C GLY A 228 -2.20 5.64 11.22
N MET A 229 -1.21 6.51 10.99
CA MET A 229 -1.35 7.69 10.14
C MET A 229 -0.23 7.72 9.09
N ILE A 230 -0.60 7.69 7.82
CA ILE A 230 0.31 7.89 6.69
C ILE A 230 0.30 9.37 6.34
N ARG A 231 1.39 10.08 6.64
CA ARG A 231 1.48 11.53 6.42
C ARG A 231 1.16 11.86 4.96
N TYR A 232 0.15 12.70 4.76
CA TYR A 232 -0.23 13.20 3.44
C TYR A 232 -0.94 14.54 3.59
N THR A 233 -0.44 15.56 2.91
CA THR A 233 -0.94 16.95 2.99
C THR A 233 -1.54 17.44 1.68
N GLY A 234 -1.73 16.54 0.70
CA GLY A 234 -2.37 16.87 -0.57
C GLY A 234 -3.89 16.99 -0.43
N ARG A 235 -4.53 17.55 -1.46
CA ARG A 235 -5.99 17.72 -1.49
C ARG A 235 -6.67 16.38 -1.79
N ASN A 236 -7.27 15.77 -0.78
CA ASN A 236 -8.05 14.55 -0.93
C ASN A 236 -9.07 14.46 0.23
N LYS A 237 -10.29 13.96 -0.05
CA LYS A 237 -11.40 13.91 0.93
C LYS A 237 -11.15 12.89 2.06
N GLN A 238 -10.30 11.90 1.83
CA GLN A 238 -9.96 10.85 2.77
C GLN A 238 -8.86 11.26 3.77
N VAL A 239 -8.32 12.47 3.65
CA VAL A 239 -7.33 12.99 4.61
C VAL A 239 -8.02 13.30 5.93
N THR A 240 -7.48 12.74 7.01
CA THR A 240 -7.93 12.99 8.39
C THR A 240 -6.96 13.93 9.09
N TYR A 241 -7.52 14.81 9.93
CA TYR A 241 -6.76 15.61 10.88
C TYR A 241 -6.97 15.08 12.30
N ALA A 242 -5.87 14.73 12.98
CA ALA A 242 -5.84 14.21 14.34
C ALA A 242 -4.91 15.11 15.19
N PRO A 243 -5.45 16.10 15.93
CA PRO A 243 -4.64 17.02 16.71
C PRO A 243 -3.83 16.27 17.78
N ASN A 244 -2.66 16.79 18.12
CA ASN A 244 -1.74 16.26 19.13
C ASN A 244 -1.05 14.92 18.79
N LYS A 245 -1.17 14.43 17.55
CA LYS A 245 -0.37 13.30 17.05
C LYS A 245 0.93 13.82 16.39
N PRO A 246 2.04 13.06 16.43
CA PRO A 246 3.28 13.45 15.74
C PRO A 246 3.10 13.68 14.23
N ILE A 247 2.19 12.91 13.62
CA ILE A 247 1.66 13.14 12.28
C ILE A 247 0.20 13.50 12.47
N ASP A 248 -0.11 14.80 12.37
CA ASP A 248 -1.43 15.35 12.62
C ASP A 248 -2.35 15.28 11.40
N THR A 249 -1.79 15.14 10.19
CA THR A 249 -2.53 15.19 8.93
C THR A 249 -2.08 14.07 8.00
N GLY A 250 -3.02 13.23 7.57
CA GLY A 250 -2.71 12.12 6.67
C GLY A 250 -3.88 11.19 6.37
N LEU A 251 -3.57 10.07 5.71
CA LEU A 251 -4.50 8.97 5.53
C LEU A 251 -4.45 8.08 6.77
N LYS A 252 -5.58 7.92 7.45
CA LYS A 252 -5.70 7.05 8.62
C LYS A 252 -5.91 5.60 8.15
N VAL A 253 -5.34 4.66 8.88
CA VAL A 253 -5.40 3.22 8.61
C VAL A 253 -5.57 2.46 9.93
N TRP A 254 -6.33 1.38 9.95
CA TRP A 254 -6.40 0.46 11.10
C TRP A 254 -5.52 -0.73 10.83
N ILE A 255 -4.61 -1.04 11.75
CA ILE A 255 -3.56 -2.04 11.54
C ILE A 255 -3.65 -3.09 12.64
N ALA A 256 -3.66 -4.36 12.23
CA ALA A 256 -3.36 -5.49 13.09
C ALA A 256 -1.88 -5.85 12.94
N ALA A 257 -1.13 -5.83 14.05
CA ALA A 257 0.31 -6.06 14.04
C ALA A 257 0.77 -6.96 15.19
N GLN A 258 1.91 -7.62 15.00
CA GLN A 258 2.58 -8.40 16.05
C GLN A 258 4.10 -8.26 15.90
N LEU A 259 4.80 -7.91 17.00
CA LEU A 259 6.26 -7.76 17.04
C LEU A 259 6.83 -6.83 15.95
N GLY A 260 6.08 -5.78 15.60
CA GLY A 260 6.47 -4.83 14.55
C GLY A 260 6.13 -5.26 13.12
N LEU A 261 5.57 -6.45 12.91
CA LEU A 261 5.08 -6.90 11.61
C LEU A 261 3.62 -6.51 11.43
N PHE A 262 3.29 -5.87 10.30
CA PHE A 262 1.92 -5.55 9.92
C PHE A 262 1.29 -6.76 9.25
N MET A 263 0.28 -7.33 9.89
CA MET A 263 -0.39 -8.57 9.45
C MET A 263 -1.50 -8.25 8.45
N ARG A 264 -2.41 -7.37 8.86
CA ARG A 264 -3.58 -6.93 8.08
C ARG A 264 -3.87 -5.47 8.36
N TRP A 265 -4.48 -4.78 7.42
CA TRP A 265 -4.98 -3.43 7.62
C TRP A 265 -6.16 -3.12 6.71
N ILE A 266 -6.95 -2.16 7.16
CA ILE A 266 -8.08 -1.58 6.43
C ILE A 266 -7.99 -0.06 6.48
N TRP A 267 -8.51 0.60 5.45
CA TRP A 267 -8.43 2.05 5.33
C TRP A 267 -9.44 2.71 6.27
N HIS A 268 -9.22 3.99 6.58
CA HIS A 268 -10.24 4.79 7.24
C HIS A 268 -10.81 5.80 6.27
N GLN A 269 -12.14 5.85 6.19
CA GLN A 269 -12.86 6.88 5.46
C GLN A 269 -13.42 7.94 6.43
N PRO A 270 -12.97 9.20 6.35
CA PRO A 270 -13.51 10.29 7.15
C PRO A 270 -14.97 10.56 6.78
N GLY A 271 -15.83 10.71 7.78
CA GLY A 271 -17.22 11.07 7.54
C GLY A 271 -18.05 9.99 6.86
N ALA A 272 -17.48 8.82 6.54
CA ALA A 272 -18.27 7.61 6.42
C ALA A 272 -19.08 7.55 7.70
N LYS A 273 -20.40 7.43 7.54
CA LYS A 273 -21.36 7.56 8.63
C LYS A 273 -20.98 6.60 9.76
N TYR A 274 -20.18 5.54 9.45
CA TYR A 274 -19.64 4.59 10.40
C TYR A 274 -18.35 3.89 9.92
N GLY A 275 -17.26 4.09 10.68
CA GLY A 275 -16.03 3.28 10.75
C GLY A 275 -15.14 3.04 9.50
N PRO A 276 -14.17 2.11 9.60
CA PRO A 276 -13.17 1.85 8.55
C PRO A 276 -13.74 1.14 7.32
N VAL A 277 -13.03 1.27 6.18
CA VAL A 277 -13.38 0.74 4.85
C VAL A 277 -12.29 -0.13 4.26
#